data_AF-A0A245ZHM6-F1
#
_entry.id   AF-A0A245ZHM6-F1
#
_cell.length_a   1.000
_cell.length_b   1.000
_cell.length_c   1.000
_cell.angle_alpha   90.00
_cell.angle_beta   90.00
_cell.angle_gamma   90.00
#
_symmetry.space_group_name_H-M   'P 1'
#
loop_
_entity.id
_entity.type
_entity.pdbx_description
1 polymer ?
#
loop_
_entity_poly.entity_id
_entity_poly.type
_entity_poly.pdbx_seq_one_letter_code
_entity_poly.pdbx_strand_id
1 'polypeptide(L)'
;MTRYDQEDIEPNPIAIAAQSALPPFLTAEPDTDAQRRSRIVVSKLRAARRKADELGAMLRDETFDDWVRRNLSEASRPDEWCQSRELYESYVRHATRYGASRTARGLSKQAMATETRFGKMMRSLFPKVRRAKGWFYPVRPKRGA
;
A
#
# COMPACT_ATOMS: atom_id res chain seq x y z
N MET A 1 51.94 33.65 -24.59
CA MET A 1 51.90 32.26 -24.10
C MET A 1 50.45 31.79 -24.26
N THR A 2 50.12 31.34 -25.48
CA THR A 2 50.00 29.92 -25.97
C THR A 2 48.58 29.39 -25.72
N ARG A 3 47.63 29.55 -26.66
CA ARG A 3 47.34 28.70 -27.85
C ARG A 3 47.28 27.20 -27.51
N TYR A 4 46.07 26.66 -27.55
CA TYR A 4 45.72 25.26 -27.85
C TYR A 4 44.49 25.37 -28.77
N ASP A 5 44.68 25.35 -30.09
CA ASP A 5 44.58 24.17 -30.96
C ASP A 5 43.21 23.49 -30.85
N GLN A 6 42.37 23.84 -31.82
CA GLN A 6 41.05 23.30 -32.05
C GLN A 6 41.21 22.32 -33.21
N GLU A 7 41.36 21.02 -32.89
CA GLU A 7 41.41 19.98 -33.90
C GLU A 7 40.00 19.68 -34.42
N ASP A 8 39.79 19.95 -35.70
CA ASP A 8 38.65 19.52 -36.50
C ASP A 8 38.62 17.98 -36.58
N ILE A 9 37.64 17.36 -35.91
CA ILE A 9 37.39 15.91 -36.01
C ILE A 9 36.29 15.70 -37.05
N GLU A 10 36.68 15.34 -38.28
CA GLU A 10 35.73 14.90 -39.30
C GLU A 10 34.99 13.63 -38.83
N PRO A 11 33.66 13.52 -39.05
CA PRO A 11 32.90 12.37 -38.60
C PRO A 11 33.21 11.12 -39.43
N ASN A 12 33.63 10.07 -38.70
CA ASN A 12 34.00 8.76 -39.20
C ASN A 12 32.87 8.09 -40.04
N PRO A 13 33.14 7.69 -41.32
CA PRO A 13 32.14 7.13 -42.24
C PRO A 13 31.54 5.78 -41.81
N ILE A 14 32.12 5.11 -40.80
CA ILE A 14 31.58 3.86 -40.23
C ILE A 14 30.23 4.11 -39.52
N ALA A 15 30.01 5.32 -38.98
CA ALA A 15 28.78 5.65 -38.26
C ALA A 15 27.53 5.75 -39.16
N ILE A 16 27.72 5.90 -40.48
CA ILE A 16 26.61 6.07 -41.43
C ILE A 16 26.05 4.71 -41.85
N ALA A 17 26.89 3.67 -41.93
CA ALA A 17 26.45 2.33 -42.35
C ALA A 17 25.64 1.56 -41.28
N ALA A 18 25.68 1.99 -40.02
CA ALA A 18 24.95 1.35 -38.91
C ALA A 18 23.47 1.76 -38.80
N GLN A 19 22.99 2.70 -39.61
CA GLN A 19 21.60 3.19 -39.53
C GLN A 19 20.58 2.35 -40.32
N SER A 20 21.02 1.39 -41.14
CA SER A 20 20.16 0.77 -42.16
C SER A 20 19.69 -0.66 -41.88
N ALA A 21 19.81 -1.18 -40.65
CA ALA A 21 19.26 -2.50 -40.33
C ALA A 21 18.92 -2.65 -38.84
N LEU A 22 17.85 -2.00 -38.39
CA LEU A 22 17.23 -2.39 -37.11
C LEU A 22 16.56 -3.77 -37.29
N PRO A 23 16.81 -4.75 -36.39
CA PRO A 23 16.29 -6.10 -36.54
C PRO A 23 14.77 -6.18 -36.29
N PRO A 24 14.06 -7.12 -36.93
CA PRO A 24 12.58 -7.14 -37.03
C PRO A 24 11.83 -7.41 -35.72
N PHE A 25 12.53 -7.72 -34.62
CA PHE A 25 11.92 -7.87 -33.30
C PHE A 25 11.62 -6.54 -32.61
N LEU A 26 12.18 -5.42 -33.09
CA LEU A 26 11.86 -4.08 -32.59
C LEU A 26 10.59 -3.47 -33.22
N THR A 27 10.00 -4.16 -34.21
CA THR A 27 8.76 -3.77 -34.92
C THR A 27 7.52 -4.57 -34.49
N ALA A 28 7.60 -5.33 -33.39
CA ALA A 28 6.41 -5.97 -32.83
C ALA A 28 5.51 -4.89 -32.18
N GLU A 29 4.47 -4.48 -32.92
CA GLU A 29 3.38 -3.66 -32.39
C GLU A 29 2.85 -4.28 -31.08
N PRO A 30 2.62 -3.49 -30.03
CA PRO A 30 2.10 -4.02 -28.78
C PRO A 30 0.76 -4.73 -29.01
N ASP A 31 0.61 -5.98 -28.55
CA ASP A 31 -0.65 -6.73 -28.59
C ASP A 31 -1.72 -5.98 -27.77
N THR A 32 -2.48 -5.14 -28.48
CA THR A 32 -3.46 -4.22 -27.90
C THR A 32 -4.62 -4.95 -27.22
N ASP A 33 -4.93 -6.18 -27.66
CA ASP A 33 -6.00 -7.00 -27.09
C ASP A 33 -5.61 -7.63 -25.76
N ALA A 34 -4.37 -8.12 -25.63
CA ALA A 34 -3.83 -8.57 -24.35
C ALA A 34 -3.79 -7.42 -23.32
N GLN A 35 -3.41 -6.22 -23.76
CA GLN A 35 -3.44 -5.02 -22.92
C GLN A 35 -4.86 -4.61 -22.52
N ARG A 36 -5.84 -4.73 -23.42
CA ARG A 36 -7.24 -4.43 -23.11
C ARG A 36 -7.84 -5.42 -22.11
N ARG A 37 -7.60 -6.72 -22.29
CA ARG A 37 -8.05 -7.78 -21.37
C ARG A 37 -7.44 -7.62 -19.98
N SER A 38 -6.14 -7.33 -19.89
CA SER A 38 -5.48 -7.06 -18.60
C SER A 38 -6.08 -5.84 -17.89
N ARG A 39 -6.37 -4.74 -18.61
CA ARG A 39 -7.06 -3.56 -18.05
C ARG A 39 -8.44 -3.91 -17.49
N ILE A 40 -9.22 -4.75 -18.19
CA ILE A 40 -10.55 -5.21 -17.73
C ILE A 40 -10.42 -6.10 -16.48
N VAL A 41 -9.46 -7.00 -16.42
CA VAL A 41 -9.23 -7.84 -15.23
C VAL A 41 -8.82 -6.96 -14.05
N VAL A 42 -7.92 -6.00 -14.25
CA VAL A 42 -7.50 -5.05 -13.22
C VAL A 42 -8.66 -4.19 -12.74
N SER A 43 -9.55 -3.74 -13.63
CA SER A 43 -10.72 -2.94 -13.23
C SER A 43 -11.71 -3.76 -12.39
N LYS A 44 -11.97 -5.03 -12.77
CA LYS A 44 -12.77 -5.96 -11.98
C LYS A 44 -12.16 -6.24 -10.61
N LEU A 45 -10.84 -6.44 -10.54
CA LEU A 45 -10.12 -6.61 -9.27
C LEU A 45 -10.20 -5.35 -8.39
N ARG A 46 -10.14 -4.15 -8.96
CA ARG A 46 -10.32 -2.89 -8.23
C ARG A 46 -11.75 -2.76 -7.69
N ALA A 47 -12.77 -3.11 -8.47
CA ALA A 47 -14.16 -3.10 -8.02
C ALA A 47 -14.39 -4.09 -6.87
N ALA A 48 -13.85 -5.31 -6.98
CA ALA A 48 -13.91 -6.30 -5.90
C ALA A 48 -13.20 -5.81 -4.63
N ARG A 49 -12.06 -5.13 -4.75
CA ARG A 49 -11.35 -4.51 -3.61
C ARG A 49 -12.20 -3.42 -2.94
N ARG A 50 -12.82 -2.53 -3.71
CA ARG A 50 -13.73 -1.50 -3.16
C ARG A 50 -14.90 -2.11 -2.40
N LYS A 51 -15.55 -3.13 -2.98
CA LYS A 51 -16.62 -3.86 -2.30
C LYS A 51 -16.14 -4.57 -1.02
N ALA A 52 -14.92 -5.09 -1.02
CA ALA A 52 -14.33 -5.68 0.18
C ALA A 52 -13.98 -4.64 1.26
N ASP A 53 -13.63 -3.41 0.87
CA ASP A 53 -13.40 -2.29 1.78
C ASP A 53 -14.74 -1.77 2.36
N GLU A 54 -15.81 -1.71 1.57
CA GLU A 54 -17.18 -1.39 2.02
C GLU A 54 -17.69 -2.40 3.07
N LEU A 55 -17.49 -3.70 2.82
CA LEU A 55 -17.80 -4.76 3.77
C LEU A 55 -16.87 -4.75 5.00
N GLY A 56 -15.77 -3.99 4.97
CA GLY A 56 -14.85 -3.83 6.09
C GLY A 56 -15.54 -3.24 7.34
N ALA A 57 -16.55 -2.39 7.16
CA ALA A 57 -17.33 -1.83 8.26
C ALA A 57 -18.13 -2.90 9.02
N MET A 58 -18.60 -3.95 8.35
CA MET A 58 -19.33 -5.07 8.97
C MET A 58 -18.43 -5.98 9.79
N LEU A 59 -17.11 -5.89 9.61
CA LEU A 59 -16.14 -6.70 10.38
C LEU A 59 -15.78 -6.08 11.73
N ARG A 60 -16.15 -4.81 11.94
CA ARG A 60 -15.86 -4.06 13.17
C ARG A 60 -16.68 -4.62 14.32
N ASP A 61 -16.01 -4.86 15.43
CA ASP A 61 -16.62 -5.25 16.69
C ASP A 61 -16.52 -4.09 17.69
N GLU A 62 -17.32 -4.15 18.76
CA GLU A 62 -17.34 -3.12 19.80
C GLU A 62 -15.97 -2.94 20.47
N THR A 63 -15.16 -4.00 20.52
CA THR A 63 -13.81 -3.95 21.09
C THR A 63 -12.86 -3.12 20.23
N PHE A 64 -12.98 -3.24 18.90
CA PHE A 64 -12.24 -2.43 17.95
C PHE A 64 -12.67 -0.96 18.02
N ASP A 65 -13.98 -0.68 17.99
CA ASP A 65 -14.46 0.70 18.07
C ASP A 65 -14.10 1.36 19.41
N ASP A 66 -14.18 0.63 20.53
CA ASP A 66 -13.71 1.13 21.84
C ASP A 66 -12.19 1.38 21.84
N TRP A 67 -11.40 0.46 21.25
CA TRP A 67 -9.96 0.64 21.11
C TRP A 67 -9.63 1.90 20.31
N VAL A 68 -10.24 2.11 19.13
CA VAL A 68 -10.01 3.30 18.29
C VAL A 68 -10.35 4.56 19.09
N ARG A 69 -11.53 4.59 19.74
CA ARG A 69 -11.99 5.75 20.51
C ARG A 69 -11.06 6.09 21.68
N ARG A 70 -10.54 5.09 22.39
CA ARG A 70 -9.68 5.32 23.57
C ARG A 70 -8.22 5.55 23.23
N ASN A 71 -7.70 4.89 22.20
CA ASN A 71 -6.27 4.79 21.98
C ASN A 71 -5.79 5.58 20.77
N LEU A 72 -6.67 5.97 19.84
CA LEU A 72 -6.26 6.65 18.61
C LEU A 72 -6.86 8.05 18.47
N SER A 73 -6.06 8.95 17.92
CA SER A 73 -6.49 10.26 17.43
C SER A 73 -5.99 10.45 15.99
N GLU A 74 -6.69 11.27 15.22
CA GLU A 74 -6.24 11.64 13.88
C GLU A 74 -4.91 12.42 13.96
N ALA A 75 -3.99 12.10 13.06
CA ALA A 75 -2.69 12.74 12.99
C ALA A 75 -2.76 14.00 12.13
N SER A 76 -2.33 15.14 12.67
CA SER A 76 -2.32 16.41 11.91
C SER A 76 -1.16 16.46 10.93
N ARG A 77 -0.07 15.73 11.21
CA ARG A 77 1.15 15.79 10.43
C ARG A 77 1.62 14.41 9.96
N PRO A 78 2.30 14.32 8.79
CA PRO A 78 2.82 13.06 8.26
C PRO A 78 3.79 12.31 9.16
N ASP A 79 4.57 13.01 9.98
CA ASP A 79 5.53 12.45 10.94
C ASP A 79 4.86 11.74 12.12
N GLU A 80 3.60 12.05 12.41
CA GLU A 80 2.81 11.43 13.48
C GLU A 80 2.09 10.15 13.03
N TRP A 81 2.18 9.78 11.74
CA TRP A 81 1.49 8.62 11.21
C TRP A 81 2.09 7.34 11.76
N CYS A 82 1.25 6.47 12.31
CA CYS A 82 1.69 5.19 12.83
C CYS A 82 1.66 4.06 11.81
N GLN A 83 2.61 3.14 11.99
CA GLN A 83 2.72 1.96 11.14
C GLN A 83 1.57 0.99 11.43
N SER A 84 1.06 0.35 10.39
CA SER A 84 -0.02 -0.64 10.48
C SER A 84 0.28 -1.77 11.47
N ARG A 85 1.55 -2.20 11.56
CA ARG A 85 1.98 -3.29 12.43
C ARG A 85 1.92 -2.89 13.90
N GLU A 86 2.43 -1.71 14.25
CA GLU A 86 2.40 -1.20 15.63
C GLU A 86 0.96 -1.02 16.14
N LEU A 87 0.08 -0.51 15.27
CA LEU A 87 -1.34 -0.33 15.57
C LEU A 87 -2.04 -1.69 15.76
N TYR A 88 -1.70 -2.69 14.94
CA TYR A 88 -2.22 -4.04 15.12
C TYR A 88 -1.80 -4.65 16.46
N GLU A 89 -0.52 -4.53 16.81
CA GLU A 89 0.00 -5.02 18.10
C GLU A 89 -0.66 -4.31 19.30
N SER A 90 -0.89 -3.01 19.21
CA SER A 90 -1.66 -2.25 20.21
C SER A 90 -3.10 -2.74 20.33
N TYR A 91 -3.78 -2.96 19.21
CA TYR A 91 -5.14 -3.50 19.19
C TYR A 91 -5.20 -4.89 19.83
N VAL A 92 -4.27 -5.80 19.50
CA VAL A 92 -4.22 -7.15 20.09
C VAL A 92 -4.05 -7.07 21.61
N ARG A 93 -3.18 -6.19 22.11
CA ARG A 93 -3.04 -5.96 23.57
C ARG A 93 -4.35 -5.49 24.21
N HIS A 94 -5.04 -4.54 23.58
CA HIS A 94 -6.32 -4.03 24.06
C HIS A 94 -7.41 -5.11 24.04
N ALA A 95 -7.54 -5.84 22.94
CA ALA A 95 -8.50 -6.93 22.79
C ALA A 95 -8.24 -8.08 23.77
N THR A 96 -6.97 -8.37 24.08
CA THR A 96 -6.62 -9.36 25.12
C THR A 96 -7.06 -8.90 26.51
N ARG A 97 -6.91 -7.61 26.82
CA ARG A 97 -7.20 -7.04 28.13
C ARG A 97 -8.70 -6.77 28.36
N TYR A 98 -9.42 -6.35 27.33
CA TYR A 98 -10.80 -5.86 27.44
C TYR A 98 -11.80 -6.61 26.56
N GLY A 99 -11.35 -7.33 25.53
CA GLY A 99 -12.20 -7.98 24.52
C GLY A 99 -12.76 -9.36 24.91
N ALA A 100 -12.68 -9.73 26.18
CA ALA A 100 -13.20 -11.00 26.68
C ALA A 100 -14.28 -10.78 27.74
N SER A 101 -15.54 -10.76 27.31
CA SER A 101 -16.59 -11.25 28.21
C SER A 101 -16.20 -12.70 28.59
N ARG A 102 -16.42 -13.08 29.86
CA ARG A 102 -15.94 -14.36 30.42
C ARG A 102 -16.34 -15.60 29.60
N THR A 103 -17.40 -15.52 28.81
CA THR A 103 -17.94 -16.58 27.94
C THR A 103 -17.31 -16.64 26.55
N ALA A 104 -16.64 -15.59 26.08
CA ALA A 104 -16.12 -15.48 24.71
C ALA A 104 -14.61 -15.81 24.56
N ARG A 105 -13.88 -16.04 25.66
CA ARG A 105 -12.41 -16.24 25.65
C ARG A 105 -11.92 -17.32 24.69
N GLY A 106 -12.71 -18.38 24.47
CA GLY A 106 -12.40 -19.44 23.51
C GLY A 106 -12.53 -19.01 22.05
N LEU A 107 -13.53 -18.17 21.74
CA LEU A 107 -13.76 -17.60 20.41
C LEU A 107 -12.81 -16.42 20.14
N SER A 108 -12.48 -15.63 21.15
CA SER A 108 -11.59 -14.46 21.03
C SER A 108 -10.18 -14.82 20.55
N LYS A 109 -9.66 -16.02 20.81
CA LYS A 109 -8.34 -16.43 20.27
C LYS A 109 -8.36 -16.73 18.77
N GLN A 110 -9.45 -17.28 18.23
CA GLN A 110 -9.65 -17.44 16.78
C GLN A 110 -10.16 -16.15 16.11
N ALA A 111 -10.85 -15.30 16.87
CA ALA A 111 -11.40 -14.02 16.42
C ALA A 111 -10.45 -12.84 16.64
N MET A 112 -9.27 -13.03 17.26
CA MET A 112 -8.16 -12.06 17.20
C MET A 112 -7.90 -11.83 15.71
N ALA A 113 -8.41 -10.71 15.22
CA ALA A 113 -8.51 -10.42 13.82
C ALA A 113 -7.15 -10.72 13.18
N THR A 114 -7.07 -11.64 12.23
CA THR A 114 -5.87 -11.77 11.41
C THR A 114 -5.47 -10.38 10.94
N GLU A 115 -4.17 -10.09 10.80
CA GLU A 115 -3.70 -8.75 10.43
C GLU A 115 -4.44 -8.20 9.20
N THR A 116 -4.88 -9.10 8.31
CA THR A 116 -5.80 -8.84 7.19
C THR A 116 -7.17 -8.31 7.62
N ARG A 117 -7.87 -8.96 8.56
CA ARG A 117 -9.17 -8.48 9.09
C ARG A 117 -9.00 -7.14 9.80
N PHE A 118 -7.96 -6.98 10.63
CA PHE A 118 -7.62 -5.70 11.24
C PHE A 118 -7.41 -4.61 10.18
N GLY A 119 -6.65 -4.92 9.13
CA GLY A 119 -6.41 -4.00 8.03
C GLY A 119 -7.64 -3.65 7.20
N LYS A 120 -8.71 -4.47 7.23
CA LYS A 120 -10.02 -4.13 6.63
C LYS A 120 -10.82 -3.21 7.56
N MET A 121 -10.86 -3.51 8.86
CA MET A 121 -11.52 -2.66 9.85
C MET A 121 -10.91 -1.25 9.88
N MET A 122 -9.58 -1.15 9.96
CA MET A 122 -8.88 0.14 9.92
C MET A 122 -9.12 0.90 8.62
N ARG A 123 -9.16 0.21 7.46
CA ARG A 123 -9.40 0.85 6.16
C ARG A 123 -10.80 1.44 6.02
N SER A 124 -11.77 0.91 6.76
CA SER A 124 -13.13 1.49 6.78
C SER A 124 -13.18 2.86 7.46
N LEU A 125 -12.19 3.19 8.31
CA LEU A 125 -12.11 4.44 9.05
C LEU A 125 -11.03 5.39 8.52
N PHE A 126 -9.86 4.85 8.18
CA PHE A 126 -8.69 5.63 7.82
C PHE A 126 -8.04 5.10 6.53
N PRO A 127 -7.59 5.99 5.63
CA PRO A 127 -6.91 5.56 4.42
C PRO A 127 -5.58 4.90 4.74
N LYS A 128 -5.31 3.75 4.11
CA LYS A 128 -4.04 3.04 4.24
C LYS A 128 -3.04 3.54 3.19
N VAL A 129 -1.89 4.05 3.63
CA VAL A 129 -0.90 4.68 2.75
C VAL A 129 0.43 3.92 2.78
N ARG A 130 1.05 3.72 1.61
CA ARG A 130 2.37 3.09 1.48
C ARG A 130 3.47 4.14 1.62
N ARG A 131 4.47 3.85 2.45
CA ARG A 131 5.74 4.60 2.57
C ARG A 131 6.93 3.64 2.50
N ALA A 132 8.15 4.18 2.44
CA ALA A 132 9.38 3.39 2.32
C ALA A 132 9.48 2.25 3.36
N LYS A 133 9.13 2.53 4.63
CA LYS A 133 9.23 1.57 5.74
C LYS A 133 8.02 0.64 5.89
N GLY A 134 6.97 0.76 5.07
CA GLY A 134 5.79 -0.09 5.17
C GLY A 134 4.47 0.62 4.93
N TRP A 135 3.40 0.06 5.51
CA TRP A 135 2.07 0.64 5.45
C TRP A 135 1.76 1.45 6.70
N PHE A 136 1.16 2.62 6.52
CA PHE A 136 0.86 3.59 7.55
C PHE A 136 -0.61 4.00 7.49
N TYR A 137 -1.11 4.51 8.63
CA TYR A 137 -2.39 5.18 8.73
C TYR A 137 -2.19 6.60 9.27
N PRO A 138 -3.02 7.58 8.88
CA PRO A 138 -2.95 8.96 9.37
C PRO A 138 -3.53 9.10 10.78
N VAL A 139 -3.08 8.25 11.70
CA VAL A 139 -3.48 8.25 13.10
C VAL A 139 -2.26 8.16 13.98
N ARG A 140 -2.38 8.72 15.17
CA ARG A 140 -1.39 8.63 16.24
C ARG A 140 -2.03 8.05 17.51
N PRO A 141 -1.27 7.27 18.30
CA PRO A 141 -1.67 6.88 19.63
C PRO A 141 -1.92 8.11 20.51
N LYS A 142 -2.97 8.06 21.33
CA LYS A 142 -3.17 9.03 22.41
C LYS A 142 -2.08 8.83 23.46
N ARG A 143 -1.70 9.90 24.15
CA ARG A 143 -0.69 9.81 25.22
C ARG A 143 -1.20 8.87 26.32
N GLY A 144 -0.42 7.84 26.65
CA GLY A 144 -0.75 6.84 27.69
C GLY A 144 -1.54 5.61 27.22
N ALA A 145 -1.70 5.42 25.90
CA ALA A 145 -2.33 4.26 25.27
C ALA A 145 -1.36 3.10 25.00
#